data_AF-A0A1Q4F5M0-F1
#
_entry.id   AF-A0A1Q4F5M0-F1
#
_cell.length_a   1.000
_cell.length_b   1.000
_cell.length_c   1.000
_cell.angle_alpha   90.00
_cell.angle_beta   90.00
_cell.angle_gamma   90.00
#
_symmetry.space_group_name_H-M   'P 1'
#
loop_
_entity.id
_entity.type
_entity.pdbx_description
1 polymer ?
#
loop_
_entity_poly.entity_id
_entity_poly.type
_entity_poly.pdbx_seq_one_letter_code
_entity_poly.pdbx_strand_id
1 'polypeptide(L)'
;MLFKETVAPATLALLKKLCSEPLLQAFALGGGTGIALQRGHRISVDLDFFANQPFSNTDIYKYITALPGKKELLFEQNQTMMFMIGDVKVDFILYPFAWLQPFTIAEDCRLIHQDDIIPMKLQAVSNRFAKKDFYDIETLLSSYTLQEMLNIFTQKFPDIDIGFLIHSLTHFDKADEEENPILLPASKSWKQIKENLQKAVRAYTLNAK
;
A
#
# COMPACT_ATOMS: atom_id res chain seq x y z
N MET A 1 -9.76 14.27 4.45
CA MET A 1 -10.94 13.75 3.74
C MET A 1 -10.47 12.70 2.75
N LEU A 2 -11.22 11.61 2.53
CA LEU A 2 -10.80 10.52 1.63
C LEU A 2 -11.23 10.79 0.18
N PHE A 3 -10.38 10.40 -0.77
CA PHE A 3 -10.68 10.32 -2.20
C PHE A 3 -11.49 9.05 -2.48
N LYS A 4 -12.79 9.05 -2.14
CA LYS A 4 -13.67 7.88 -2.23
C LYS A 4 -13.84 7.35 -3.65
N GLU A 5 -13.68 8.22 -4.64
CA GLU A 5 -13.70 7.90 -6.05
C GLU A 5 -12.57 6.93 -6.46
N THR A 6 -11.54 6.71 -5.62
CA THR A 6 -10.47 5.77 -5.91
C THR A 6 -10.83 4.31 -5.63
N VAL A 7 -12.02 4.04 -5.11
CA VAL A 7 -12.50 2.68 -4.84
C VAL A 7 -13.94 2.55 -5.33
N ALA A 8 -14.32 1.36 -5.78
CA ALA A 8 -15.70 1.11 -6.16
C ALA A 8 -16.65 1.29 -4.95
N PRO A 9 -17.92 1.69 -5.15
CA PRO A 9 -18.87 1.86 -4.05
C PRO A 9 -19.03 0.62 -3.16
N ALA A 10 -19.00 -0.58 -3.74
CA ALA A 10 -19.05 -1.84 -3.00
C ALA A 10 -17.80 -2.05 -2.12
N THR A 11 -16.61 -1.75 -2.65
CA THR A 11 -15.34 -1.78 -1.92
C THR A 11 -15.34 -0.77 -0.77
N LEU A 12 -15.86 0.44 -1.00
CA LEU A 12 -15.97 1.46 0.04
C LEU A 12 -16.93 1.04 1.16
N ALA A 13 -18.07 0.44 0.82
CA ALA A 13 -19.03 -0.07 1.79
C ALA A 13 -18.42 -1.20 2.64
N LEU A 14 -17.69 -2.13 2.00
CA LEU A 14 -16.96 -3.18 2.70
C LEU A 14 -15.87 -2.60 3.61
N LEU A 15 -15.06 -1.66 3.11
CA LEU A 15 -14.04 -0.96 3.89
C LEU A 15 -14.64 -0.36 5.17
N LYS A 16 -15.72 0.43 5.05
CA LYS A 16 -16.38 1.05 6.20
C LYS A 16 -16.86 0.01 7.22
N LYS A 17 -17.45 -1.08 6.74
CA LYS A 17 -17.90 -2.18 7.61
C LYS A 17 -16.74 -2.80 8.38
N LEU A 18 -15.61 -3.06 7.72
CA LEU A 18 -14.42 -3.63 8.35
C LEU A 18 -13.76 -2.64 9.32
N CYS A 19 -13.68 -1.35 8.98
CA CYS A 19 -13.13 -0.32 9.87
C CYS A 19 -13.91 -0.18 11.18
N SER A 20 -15.23 -0.35 11.13
CA SER A 20 -16.14 -0.22 12.28
C SER A 20 -16.16 -1.43 13.21
N GLU A 21 -15.57 -2.56 12.82
CA GLU A 21 -15.59 -3.80 13.59
C GLU A 21 -14.60 -3.75 14.77
N PRO A 22 -15.03 -3.92 16.03
CA PRO A 22 -14.14 -3.94 17.18
C PRO A 22 -13.03 -4.99 17.11
N LEU A 23 -13.31 -6.19 16.57
CA LEU A 23 -12.28 -7.21 16.36
C LEU A 23 -11.12 -6.71 15.47
N LEU A 24 -11.41 -5.77 14.56
CA LEU A 24 -10.45 -5.22 13.61
C LEU A 24 -9.83 -3.89 14.08
N GLN A 25 -10.04 -3.50 15.34
CA GLN A 25 -9.51 -2.24 15.88
C GLN A 25 -7.98 -2.14 15.84
N ALA A 26 -7.29 -3.28 15.97
CA ALA A 26 -5.83 -3.35 15.89
C ALA A 26 -5.27 -3.22 14.46
N PHE A 27 -6.14 -3.30 13.44
CA PHE A 27 -5.74 -3.23 12.04
C PHE A 27 -5.88 -1.81 11.48
N ALA A 28 -4.95 -1.45 10.60
CA ALA A 28 -5.01 -0.23 9.79
C ALA A 28 -4.87 -0.57 8.30
N LEU A 29 -5.61 0.15 7.46
CA LEU A 29 -5.56 -0.01 6.01
C LEU A 29 -4.27 0.63 5.46
N GLY A 30 -3.51 -0.16 4.71
CA GLY A 30 -2.25 0.24 4.10
C GLY A 30 -2.20 -0.03 2.61
N GLY A 31 -0.99 -0.33 2.12
CA GLY A 31 -0.79 -0.79 0.75
C GLY A 31 -1.18 0.24 -0.31
N GLY A 32 -1.59 -0.24 -1.49
CA GLY A 32 -1.95 0.64 -2.61
C GLY A 32 -3.24 1.43 -2.37
N THR A 33 -4.21 0.82 -1.70
CA THR A 33 -5.50 1.43 -1.42
C THR A 33 -5.42 2.50 -0.35
N GLY A 34 -4.57 2.31 0.66
CA GLY A 34 -4.27 3.33 1.66
C GLY A 34 -3.68 4.60 1.04
N ILE A 35 -2.82 4.50 0.02
CA ILE A 35 -2.32 5.66 -0.72
C ILE A 35 -3.43 6.25 -1.59
N ALA A 36 -4.16 5.42 -2.34
CA ALA A 36 -5.20 5.88 -3.26
C ALA A 36 -6.25 6.72 -2.54
N LEU A 37 -6.75 6.26 -1.39
CA LEU A 37 -7.73 7.00 -0.59
C LEU A 37 -7.16 8.30 0.01
N GLN A 38 -5.85 8.36 0.28
CA GLN A 38 -5.18 9.55 0.82
C GLN A 38 -4.74 10.55 -0.25
N ARG A 39 -4.54 10.12 -1.50
CA ARG A 39 -3.87 10.91 -2.55
C ARG A 39 -4.61 11.03 -3.88
N GLY A 40 -5.63 10.21 -4.14
CA GLY A 40 -6.49 10.38 -5.31
C GLY A 40 -5.81 10.11 -6.66
N HIS A 41 -4.77 9.27 -6.72
CA HIS A 41 -3.94 9.13 -7.93
C HIS A 41 -4.33 7.95 -8.85
N ARG A 42 -5.04 6.94 -8.37
CA ARG A 42 -5.57 5.85 -9.20
C ARG A 42 -6.69 5.10 -8.50
N ILE A 43 -7.48 4.35 -9.26
CA ILE A 43 -8.38 3.35 -8.70
C ILE A 43 -7.56 2.22 -8.06
N SER A 44 -8.04 1.73 -6.92
CA SER A 44 -7.52 0.56 -6.22
C SER A 44 -8.66 -0.40 -5.89
N VAL A 45 -8.39 -1.69 -5.95
CA VAL A 45 -9.41 -2.75 -5.95
C VAL A 45 -9.29 -3.72 -4.77
N ASP A 46 -8.16 -3.71 -4.08
CA ASP A 46 -7.85 -4.60 -2.94
C ASP A 46 -7.98 -3.84 -1.62
N LEU A 47 -8.15 -4.54 -0.50
CA LEU A 47 -8.05 -3.96 0.85
C LEU A 47 -6.99 -4.70 1.66
N ASP A 48 -5.88 -4.02 1.94
CA ASP A 48 -4.76 -4.60 2.71
C ASP A 48 -4.76 -4.02 4.13
N PHE A 49 -5.12 -4.84 5.13
CA PHE A 49 -5.15 -4.47 6.54
C PHE A 49 -3.95 -5.04 7.28
N PHE A 50 -3.26 -4.19 8.03
CA PHE A 50 -2.05 -4.56 8.75
C PHE A 50 -2.23 -4.33 10.25
N ALA A 51 -1.76 -5.29 11.04
CA ALA A 51 -1.59 -5.16 12.49
C ALA A 51 -0.10 -5.33 12.83
N ASN A 52 0.40 -4.60 13.82
CA ASN A 52 1.77 -4.77 14.31
C ASN A 52 1.90 -5.70 15.51
N GLN A 53 0.79 -6.27 15.97
CA GLN A 53 0.74 -7.24 17.04
C GLN A 53 0.07 -8.51 16.54
N PRO A 54 0.46 -9.68 17.09
CA PRO A 54 -0.18 -10.95 16.77
C PRO A 54 -1.71 -10.90 16.92
N PHE A 55 -2.41 -11.63 16.05
CA PHE A 55 -3.87 -11.73 16.05
C PHE A 55 -4.33 -13.18 15.82
N SER A 56 -5.58 -13.45 16.17
CA SER A 56 -6.19 -14.77 16.03
C SER A 56 -6.77 -14.96 14.64
N ASN A 57 -6.11 -15.77 13.81
CA ASN A 57 -6.66 -16.16 12.51
C ASN A 57 -8.05 -16.79 12.63
N THR A 58 -8.28 -17.58 13.70
CA THR A 58 -9.58 -18.21 13.96
C THR A 58 -10.68 -17.18 14.18
N ASP A 59 -10.40 -16.10 14.91
CA ASP A 59 -11.41 -15.07 15.17
C ASP A 59 -11.71 -14.25 13.91
N ILE A 60 -10.68 -13.91 13.14
CA ILE A 60 -10.84 -13.27 11.82
C ILE A 60 -11.66 -14.17 10.89
N TYR A 61 -11.32 -15.47 10.79
CA TYR A 61 -12.06 -16.42 9.97
C TYR A 61 -13.54 -16.50 10.35
N LYS A 62 -13.83 -16.65 11.65
CA LYS A 62 -15.22 -16.72 12.16
C LYS A 62 -15.98 -15.45 11.82
N TYR A 63 -15.38 -14.28 12.03
CA TYR A 63 -16.02 -12.99 11.70
C TYR A 63 -16.31 -12.88 10.20
N ILE A 64 -15.31 -13.10 9.34
CA ILE A 64 -15.46 -12.94 7.88
C ILE A 64 -16.47 -13.94 7.31
N THR A 65 -16.45 -15.19 7.75
CA THR A 65 -17.41 -16.21 7.28
C THR A 65 -18.84 -15.94 7.75
N ALA A 66 -19.03 -15.26 8.89
CA ALA A 66 -20.33 -14.83 9.40
C ALA A 66 -20.92 -13.61 8.70
N LEU A 67 -20.14 -12.86 7.89
CA LEU A 67 -20.68 -11.77 7.07
C LEU A 67 -21.77 -12.30 6.10
N PRO A 68 -22.64 -11.47 5.50
CA PRO A 68 -23.49 -11.87 4.39
C PRO A 68 -22.72 -11.89 3.04
N GLY A 69 -23.23 -12.62 2.04
CA GLY A 69 -22.65 -12.66 0.67
C GLY A 69 -21.70 -13.82 0.37
N LYS A 70 -20.95 -13.76 -0.73
CA LYS A 70 -19.90 -14.75 -1.06
C LYS A 70 -18.61 -14.41 -0.29
N LYS A 71 -17.98 -15.40 0.34
CA LYS A 71 -16.61 -15.29 0.87
C LYS A 71 -15.85 -16.57 0.63
N GLU A 72 -14.58 -16.43 0.39
CA GLU A 72 -13.67 -17.53 0.13
C GLU A 72 -12.33 -17.21 0.80
N LEU A 73 -11.81 -18.14 1.60
CA LEU A 73 -10.45 -18.05 2.11
C LEU A 73 -9.52 -18.54 0.99
N LEU A 74 -8.67 -17.65 0.48
CA LEU A 74 -7.73 -17.96 -0.60
C LEU A 74 -6.39 -18.48 -0.06
N PHE A 75 -5.97 -17.96 1.09
CA PHE A 75 -4.68 -18.27 1.68
C PHE A 75 -4.67 -18.01 3.18
N GLU A 76 -4.00 -18.87 3.93
CA GLU A 76 -3.73 -18.69 5.35
C GLU A 76 -2.35 -19.26 5.70
N GLN A 77 -1.45 -18.40 6.20
CA GLN A 77 -0.16 -18.82 6.74
C GLN A 77 0.43 -17.73 7.64
N ASN A 78 1.07 -18.09 8.76
CA ASN A 78 1.88 -17.18 9.58
C ASN A 78 1.22 -15.81 9.89
N GLN A 79 -0.05 -15.80 10.33
CA GLN A 79 -0.82 -14.57 10.58
C GLN A 79 -0.91 -13.64 9.36
N THR A 80 -0.99 -14.26 8.20
CA THR A 80 -1.44 -13.67 6.94
C THR A 80 -2.66 -14.46 6.48
N MET A 81 -3.76 -13.75 6.25
CA MET A 81 -4.99 -14.34 5.73
C MET A 81 -5.46 -13.52 4.54
N MET A 82 -5.75 -14.19 3.42
CA MET A 82 -6.30 -13.55 2.23
C MET A 82 -7.69 -14.10 1.96
N PHE A 83 -8.66 -13.21 1.83
CA PHE A 83 -10.04 -13.55 1.52
C PHE A 83 -10.45 -12.90 0.21
N MET A 84 -11.32 -13.58 -0.53
CA MET A 84 -12.20 -12.94 -1.50
C MET A 84 -13.55 -12.70 -0.81
N ILE A 85 -14.00 -11.45 -0.68
CA ILE A 85 -15.29 -11.08 -0.09
C ILE A 85 -16.12 -10.35 -1.16
N GLY A 86 -17.15 -11.01 -1.68
CA GLY A 86 -17.76 -10.62 -2.94
C GLY A 86 -16.72 -10.74 -4.07
N ASP A 87 -16.39 -9.61 -4.69
CA ASP A 87 -15.35 -9.49 -5.72
C ASP A 87 -14.15 -8.66 -5.24
N VAL A 88 -14.03 -8.43 -3.93
CA VAL A 88 -12.95 -7.65 -3.32
C VAL A 88 -12.00 -8.56 -2.58
N LYS A 89 -10.71 -8.51 -2.96
CA LYS A 89 -9.65 -9.18 -2.21
C LYS A 89 -9.34 -8.40 -0.94
N VAL A 90 -9.35 -9.08 0.20
CA VAL A 90 -9.08 -8.50 1.53
C VAL A 90 -8.01 -9.31 2.23
N ASP A 91 -6.90 -8.65 2.56
CA ASP A 91 -5.75 -9.25 3.21
C ASP A 91 -5.65 -8.75 4.66
N PHE A 92 -5.47 -9.65 5.61
CA PHE A 92 -5.14 -9.36 7.01
C PHE A 92 -3.74 -9.86 7.29
N ILE A 93 -2.81 -8.95 7.61
CA ILE A 93 -1.37 -9.22 7.61
C ILE A 93 -0.75 -8.78 8.92
N LEU A 94 -0.02 -9.69 9.58
CA LEU A 94 0.88 -9.32 10.66
C LEU A 94 2.11 -8.65 10.04
N TYR A 95 2.30 -7.39 10.41
CA TYR A 95 3.47 -6.61 10.05
C TYR A 95 4.16 -6.17 11.33
N PRO A 96 5.03 -7.03 11.91
CA PRO A 96 5.49 -6.95 13.30
C PRO A 96 6.59 -5.90 13.50
N PHE A 97 6.37 -4.70 12.96
CA PHE A 97 7.25 -3.55 13.06
C PHE A 97 6.52 -2.42 13.79
N ALA A 98 7.26 -1.65 14.59
CA ALA A 98 6.70 -0.46 15.20
C ALA A 98 6.24 0.53 14.12
N TRP A 99 5.09 1.17 14.35
CA TRP A 99 4.64 2.28 13.51
C TRP A 99 5.52 3.49 13.79
N LEU A 100 6.04 4.10 12.74
CA LEU A 100 6.85 5.32 12.82
C LEU A 100 5.99 6.53 13.19
N GLN A 101 4.73 6.52 12.74
CA GLN A 101 3.77 7.60 12.95
C GLN A 101 2.40 7.07 13.38
N PRO A 102 1.59 7.88 14.08
CA PRO A 102 0.21 7.51 14.37
C PRO A 102 -0.61 7.33 13.09
N PHE A 103 -1.65 6.50 13.16
CA PHE A 103 -2.56 6.31 12.03
C PHE A 103 -3.30 7.59 11.67
N THR A 104 -3.47 7.82 10.37
CA THR A 104 -4.39 8.84 9.87
C THR A 104 -5.82 8.33 10.06
N ILE A 105 -6.61 9.01 10.90
CA ILE A 105 -8.02 8.66 11.11
C ILE A 105 -8.90 9.46 10.15
N ALA A 106 -9.69 8.76 9.34
CA ALA A 106 -10.64 9.39 8.42
C ALA A 106 -11.90 8.54 8.29
N GLU A 107 -13.06 9.12 8.61
CA GLU A 107 -14.36 8.43 8.56
C GLU A 107 -14.33 7.07 9.29
N ASP A 108 -13.83 7.09 10.54
CA ASP A 108 -13.67 5.92 11.42
C ASP A 108 -12.73 4.82 10.90
N CYS A 109 -12.09 5.03 9.74
CA CYS A 109 -11.03 4.17 9.24
C CYS A 109 -9.64 4.62 9.72
N ARG A 110 -8.86 3.66 10.19
CA ARG A 110 -7.42 3.80 10.47
C ARG A 110 -6.65 3.57 9.19
N LEU A 111 -5.90 4.56 8.74
CA LEU A 111 -5.02 4.47 7.58
C LEU A 111 -3.58 4.53 8.06
N ILE A 112 -2.74 3.64 7.54
CA ILE A 112 -1.30 3.69 7.81
C ILE A 112 -0.75 5.02 7.27
N HIS A 113 0.06 5.68 8.10
CA HIS A 113 0.71 6.91 7.72
C HIS A 113 1.69 6.68 6.56
N GLN A 114 1.95 7.71 5.76
CA GLN A 114 2.77 7.57 4.56
C GLN A 114 4.22 7.16 4.88
N ASP A 115 4.79 7.68 5.96
CA ASP A 115 6.10 7.24 6.49
C ASP A 115 6.16 5.71 6.71
N ASP A 116 5.06 5.09 7.11
CA ASP A 116 5.00 3.65 7.30
C ASP A 116 4.68 2.86 6.02
N ILE A 117 4.01 3.49 5.05
CA ILE A 117 3.70 2.92 3.73
C ILE A 117 4.92 2.97 2.79
N ILE A 118 5.77 4.00 2.88
CA ILE A 118 6.94 4.19 2.02
C ILE A 118 7.83 2.94 2.00
N PRO A 119 8.25 2.35 3.14
CA PRO A 119 9.09 1.16 3.12
C PRO A 119 8.39 -0.05 2.49
N MET A 120 7.07 -0.19 2.72
CA MET A 120 6.26 -1.25 2.12
C MET A 120 6.24 -1.14 0.58
N LYS A 121 6.16 0.09 0.06
CA LYS A 121 6.15 0.35 -1.38
C LYS A 121 7.50 0.21 -2.03
N LEU A 122 8.56 0.64 -1.36
CA LEU A 122 9.93 0.43 -1.80
C LEU A 122 10.26 -1.07 -1.90
N GLN A 123 9.87 -1.87 -0.89
CA GLN A 123 9.96 -3.34 -0.99
C GLN A 123 9.11 -3.91 -2.13
N ALA A 124 7.87 -3.45 -2.27
CA ALA A 124 6.97 -3.95 -3.31
C ALA A 124 7.54 -3.71 -4.72
N VAL A 125 7.90 -2.46 -5.06
CA VAL A 125 8.42 -2.13 -6.39
C VAL A 125 9.70 -2.92 -6.72
N SER A 126 10.57 -3.13 -5.73
CA SER A 126 11.81 -3.89 -5.90
C SER A 126 11.62 -5.40 -6.04
N ASN A 127 10.53 -5.95 -5.51
CA ASN A 127 10.27 -7.39 -5.60
C ASN A 127 9.45 -7.75 -6.83
N ARG A 128 8.40 -6.98 -7.14
CA ARG A 128 7.42 -7.37 -8.17
C ARG A 128 7.51 -6.55 -9.45
N PHE A 129 8.10 -5.36 -9.42
CA PHE A 129 8.18 -4.43 -10.56
C PHE A 129 6.83 -4.18 -11.25
N ALA A 130 5.73 -4.19 -10.49
CA ALA A 130 4.40 -3.96 -11.06
C ALA A 130 4.21 -2.48 -11.36
N LYS A 131 3.60 -2.15 -12.49
CA LYS A 131 3.43 -0.78 -12.97
C LYS A 131 2.71 0.10 -11.95
N LYS A 132 1.73 -0.43 -11.24
CA LYS A 132 1.01 0.28 -10.16
C LYS A 132 1.90 0.72 -8.98
N ASP A 133 2.99 0.01 -8.69
CA ASP A 133 3.90 0.44 -7.62
C ASP A 133 4.70 1.67 -8.00
N PHE A 134 5.10 1.78 -9.26
CA PHE A 134 5.80 2.97 -9.74
C PHE A 134 4.88 4.20 -9.66
N TYR A 135 3.60 4.07 -9.98
CA TYR A 135 2.61 5.13 -9.75
C TYR A 135 2.47 5.48 -8.26
N ASP A 136 2.44 4.48 -7.38
CA ASP A 136 2.35 4.68 -5.94
C ASP A 136 3.60 5.41 -5.39
N ILE A 137 4.80 5.00 -5.80
CA ILE A 137 6.07 5.67 -5.43
C ILE A 137 6.10 7.10 -5.96
N GLU A 138 5.72 7.32 -7.20
CA GLU A 138 5.72 8.66 -7.80
C GLU A 138 4.75 9.61 -7.10
N THR A 139 3.60 9.08 -6.66
CA THR A 139 2.65 9.83 -5.86
C THR A 139 3.26 10.25 -4.52
N LEU A 140 4.04 9.38 -3.88
CA LEU A 140 4.75 9.71 -2.65
C LEU A 140 5.87 10.73 -2.91
N LEU A 141 6.56 10.67 -4.05
CA LEU A 141 7.58 11.64 -4.44
C LEU A 141 7.06 13.08 -4.61
N SER A 142 5.73 13.29 -4.66
CA SER A 142 5.14 14.62 -4.63
C SER A 142 5.29 15.34 -3.28
N SER A 143 5.54 14.59 -2.20
CA SER A 143 5.68 15.12 -0.84
C SER A 143 6.97 14.72 -0.14
N TYR A 144 7.72 13.78 -0.73
CA TYR A 144 8.99 13.29 -0.19
C TYR A 144 10.05 13.31 -1.29
N THR A 145 11.27 13.70 -0.94
CA THR A 145 12.45 13.42 -1.74
C THR A 145 12.79 11.93 -1.66
N LEU A 146 13.51 11.42 -2.66
CA LEU A 146 14.01 10.03 -2.61
C LEU A 146 14.91 9.79 -1.38
N GLN A 147 15.71 10.78 -0.99
CA GLN A 147 16.56 10.68 0.20
C GLN A 147 15.75 10.50 1.48
N GLU A 148 14.68 11.28 1.66
CA GLU A 148 13.78 11.13 2.81
C GLU A 148 13.11 9.75 2.82
N MET A 149 12.64 9.27 1.66
CA MET A 149 12.03 7.94 1.55
C MET A 149 13.01 6.82 1.94
N LEU A 150 14.27 6.91 1.51
CA LEU A 150 15.31 5.94 1.84
C LEU A 150 15.72 6.04 3.32
N ASN A 151 15.80 7.23 3.90
CA ASN A 151 16.06 7.39 5.33
C ASN A 151 14.95 6.74 6.18
N ILE A 152 13.68 6.94 5.79
CA ILE A 152 12.53 6.30 6.44
C ILE A 152 12.62 4.78 6.30
N PHE A 153 13.03 4.28 5.14
CA PHE A 153 13.27 2.84 4.94
C PHE A 153 14.32 2.31 5.90
N THR A 154 15.49 2.95 5.98
CA THR A 154 16.59 2.52 6.85
C THR A 154 16.23 2.62 8.33
N GLN A 155 15.41 3.61 8.74
CA GLN A 155 14.92 3.66 10.11
C GLN A 155 14.09 2.42 10.47
N LYS A 156 13.28 1.91 9.52
CA LYS A 156 12.42 0.76 9.75
C LYS A 156 13.14 -0.57 9.57
N PHE A 157 14.11 -0.61 8.67
CA PHE A 157 14.88 -1.79 8.30
C PHE A 157 16.39 -1.48 8.29
N PRO A 158 17.02 -1.27 9.46
CA PRO A 158 18.40 -0.80 9.56
C PRO A 158 19.43 -1.78 8.98
N ASP A 159 19.11 -3.07 8.97
CA ASP A 159 20.03 -4.13 8.52
C ASP A 159 19.93 -4.42 7.02
N ILE A 160 19.06 -3.72 6.29
CA ILE A 160 18.85 -3.92 4.84
C ILE A 160 19.62 -2.88 4.05
N ASP A 161 20.53 -3.33 3.18
CA ASP A 161 21.19 -2.46 2.21
C ASP A 161 20.18 -1.86 1.23
N ILE A 162 20.21 -0.54 1.04
CA ILE A 162 19.24 0.18 0.21
C ILE A 162 19.66 0.27 -1.27
N GLY A 163 20.83 -0.24 -1.64
CA GLY A 163 21.39 -0.15 -3.00
C GLY A 163 20.46 -0.77 -4.05
N PHE A 164 19.86 -1.91 -3.73
CA PHE A 164 18.91 -2.58 -4.64
C PHE A 164 17.64 -1.75 -4.87
N LEU A 165 17.16 -1.00 -3.87
CA LEU A 165 15.97 -0.14 -4.01
C LEU A 165 16.19 0.93 -5.07
N ILE A 166 17.35 1.58 -5.03
CA ILE A 166 17.71 2.65 -5.96
C ILE A 166 17.73 2.12 -7.40
N HIS A 167 18.30 0.93 -7.59
CA HIS A 167 18.32 0.28 -8.90
C HIS A 167 16.91 -0.04 -9.41
N SER A 168 16.07 -0.65 -8.56
CA SER A 168 14.71 -1.04 -8.92
C SER A 168 13.82 0.12 -9.37
N LEU A 169 14.01 1.31 -8.81
CA LEU A 169 13.21 2.51 -9.15
C LEU A 169 13.37 2.98 -10.60
N THR A 170 14.37 2.47 -11.32
CA THR A 170 14.61 2.79 -12.74
C THR A 170 14.53 1.57 -13.66
N HIS A 171 14.14 0.41 -13.13
CA HIS A 171 14.02 -0.83 -13.91
C HIS A 171 12.56 -1.08 -14.29
N PHE A 172 12.19 -0.70 -15.52
CA PHE A 172 10.80 -0.64 -15.97
C PHE A 172 10.38 -1.81 -16.85
N ASP A 173 11.28 -2.71 -17.23
CA ASP A 173 11.06 -3.70 -18.29
C ASP A 173 9.75 -4.48 -18.09
N LYS A 174 9.56 -5.06 -16.90
CA LYS A 174 8.31 -5.76 -16.55
C LYS A 174 7.11 -4.81 -16.48
N ALA A 175 7.27 -3.62 -15.91
CA ALA A 175 6.19 -2.66 -15.80
C ALA A 175 5.74 -2.15 -17.18
N ASP A 176 6.63 -2.05 -18.15
CA ASP A 176 6.34 -1.59 -19.51
C ASP A 176 5.38 -2.55 -20.23
N GLU A 177 5.43 -3.85 -19.92
CA GLU A 177 4.53 -4.89 -20.45
C GLU A 177 3.12 -4.88 -19.81
N GLU A 178 2.95 -4.29 -18.62
CA GLU A 178 1.65 -4.25 -17.94
C GLU A 178 0.74 -3.13 -18.47
N GLU A 179 -0.58 -3.33 -18.39
CA GLU A 179 -1.54 -2.25 -18.60
C GLU A 179 -1.40 -1.17 -17.51
N ASN A 180 -1.77 0.06 -17.84
CA ASN A 180 -1.87 1.10 -16.81
C ASN A 180 -2.99 0.75 -15.81
N PRO A 181 -2.81 1.03 -14.50
CA PRO A 181 -3.95 1.04 -13.61
C PRO A 181 -4.95 2.10 -14.08
N ILE A 182 -6.22 1.99 -13.68
CA ILE A 182 -7.22 3.02 -13.98
C ILE A 182 -6.82 4.29 -13.23
N LEU A 183 -6.39 5.32 -13.96
CA LEU A 183 -5.89 6.57 -13.42
C LEU A 183 -7.03 7.58 -13.21
N LEU A 184 -6.87 8.49 -12.24
CA LEU A 184 -7.75 9.65 -12.11
C LEU A 184 -7.27 10.78 -13.05
N PRO A 185 -8.13 11.76 -13.39
CA PRO A 185 -7.79 12.78 -14.40
C PRO A 185 -6.53 13.60 -14.10
N ALA A 186 -6.19 13.81 -12.83
CA ALA A 186 -5.02 14.59 -12.42
C ALA A 186 -3.71 13.78 -12.41
N SER A 187 -3.77 12.48 -12.71
CA SER A 187 -2.63 11.59 -12.61
C SER A 187 -1.67 11.77 -13.78
N LYS A 188 -0.37 11.61 -13.50
CA LYS A 188 0.68 11.73 -14.51
C LYS A 188 0.67 10.54 -15.46
N SER A 189 1.08 10.78 -16.71
CA SER A 189 1.26 9.72 -17.70
C SER A 189 2.43 8.80 -17.33
N TRP A 190 2.40 7.55 -17.80
CA TRP A 190 3.49 6.60 -17.57
C TRP A 190 4.88 7.14 -17.97
N LYS A 191 4.95 7.88 -19.09
CA LYS A 191 6.18 8.55 -19.52
C LYS A 191 6.71 9.53 -18.47
N GLN A 192 5.83 10.37 -17.92
CA GLN A 192 6.19 11.32 -16.85
C GLN A 192 6.60 10.59 -15.57
N ILE A 193 5.97 9.47 -15.24
CA ILE A 193 6.37 8.64 -14.09
C ILE A 193 7.83 8.20 -14.23
N LYS A 194 8.20 7.60 -15.38
CA LYS A 194 9.58 7.17 -15.66
C LYS A 194 10.57 8.32 -15.59
N GLU A 195 10.26 9.44 -16.22
CA GLU A 195 11.12 10.63 -16.20
C GLU A 195 11.32 11.19 -14.78
N ASN A 196 10.27 11.25 -13.96
CA ASN A 196 10.35 11.75 -12.60
C ASN A 196 11.18 10.83 -11.69
N LEU A 197 10.98 9.51 -11.80
CA LEU A 197 11.76 8.53 -11.04
C LEU A 197 13.24 8.56 -11.40
N GLN A 198 13.56 8.62 -12.70
CA GLN A 198 14.94 8.76 -13.17
C GLN A 198 15.58 10.06 -12.68
N LYS A 199 14.84 11.18 -12.68
CA LYS A 199 15.31 12.46 -12.11
C LYS A 199 15.56 12.34 -10.61
N ALA A 200 14.65 11.72 -9.87
CA ALA A 200 14.79 11.54 -8.41
C ALA A 200 16.02 10.69 -8.06
N VAL A 201 16.22 9.57 -8.77
CA VAL A 201 17.41 8.71 -8.61
C VAL A 201 18.69 9.45 -8.98
N ARG A 202 18.71 10.20 -10.10
CA ARG A 202 19.88 10.99 -10.49
C ARG A 202 20.22 12.06 -9.46
N ALA A 203 19.22 12.77 -8.93
CA ALA A 203 19.42 13.79 -7.90
C ALA A 203 20.01 13.18 -6.62
N TYR A 204 19.48 12.03 -6.18
CA TYR A 204 20.01 11.30 -5.02
C TYR A 204 21.48 10.89 -5.22
N THR A 205 21.82 10.27 -6.36
CA THR A 205 23.18 9.79 -6.63
C THR A 205 24.21 10.93 -6.75
N LEU A 206 23.79 12.13 -7.18
CA LEU A 206 24.67 13.30 -7.23
C LEU A 206 24.93 13.90 -5.85
N ASN A 207 23.94 13.88 -4.96
CA ASN A 207 24.05 14.42 -3.59
C ASN A 207 24.73 13.44 -2.62
N ALA A 208 24.82 12.16 -2.98
CA ALA A 208 25.49 11.11 -2.18
C ALA A 208 27.02 11.06 -2.40
N LYS A 209 27.57 11.91 -3.28
CA LYS A 209 29.01 12.09 -3.52
C LYS A 209 29.52 13.31 -2.78
#